data_AF-A0A7W5XZ78-F1
#
_entry.id   AF-A0A7W5XZ78-F1
#
_cell.length_a   1.000
_cell.length_b   1.000
_cell.length_c   1.000
_cell.angle_alpha   90.00
_cell.angle_beta   90.00
_cell.angle_gamma   90.00
#
_symmetry.space_group_name_H-M   'P 1'
#
loop_
_entity.id
_entity.type
_entity.pdbx_description
1 polymer ?
#
loop_
_entity_poly.entity_id
_entity_poly.type
_entity_poly.pdbx_seq_one_letter_code
_entity_poly.pdbx_strand_id
1 'polypeptide(L)'
;MYTAAAVPNAGDKQREFGQLARVLARLIATMDSDPVGPSIEAGRAWGLELSSDSSEAQSPEDAVDALTQILDQIGFAPEVSHDGQGLVVLQRHCPFLEVAQSHQDVVCSVHLGLMRGLLEGLDAPVAVDRLTPFATPNGCRASLSPLTKPSEVAQ
;
A
#
# COMPACT_ATOMS: atom_id res chain seq x y z
N MET A 1 10.94 -2.47 37.39
CA MET A 1 10.59 -2.22 35.98
C MET A 1 9.08 -2.25 35.86
N TYR A 2 8.47 -1.23 35.27
CA TYR A 2 7.04 -1.22 34.99
C TYR A 2 6.82 -1.66 33.55
N THR A 3 5.89 -2.58 33.33
CA THR A 3 5.47 -3.04 32.00
C THR A 3 4.00 -2.70 31.84
N ALA A 4 3.65 -2.03 30.73
CA ALA A 4 2.26 -1.75 30.42
C ALA A 4 1.53 -3.06 30.09
N ALA A 5 0.37 -3.28 30.69
CA ALA A 5 -0.54 -4.38 30.36
C ALA A 5 -1.72 -3.83 29.56
N ALA A 6 -2.09 -4.49 28.46
CA ALA A 6 -3.24 -4.09 27.67
C ALA A 6 -4.53 -4.34 28.46
N VAL A 7 -5.38 -3.32 28.59
CA VAL A 7 -6.76 -3.46 29.08
C VAL A 7 -7.65 -3.65 27.86
N PRO A 8 -8.33 -4.81 27.69
CA PRO A 8 -9.09 -5.08 26.49
C PRO A 8 -10.42 -4.31 26.49
N ASN A 9 -10.54 -3.31 25.60
CA ASN A 9 -11.83 -2.79 25.16
C ASN A 9 -11.87 -2.76 23.62
N ALA A 10 -12.65 -3.65 22.99
CA ALA A 10 -12.57 -3.91 21.55
C ALA A 10 -13.18 -2.79 20.68
N GLY A 11 -14.11 -2.00 21.23
CA GLY A 11 -14.79 -0.92 20.49
C GLY A 11 -14.02 0.40 20.42
N ASP A 12 -13.02 0.61 21.27
CA ASP A 12 -12.28 1.88 21.39
C ASP A 12 -10.90 1.86 20.70
N LYS A 13 -10.29 0.67 20.53
CA LYS A 13 -8.94 0.52 19.95
C LYS A 13 -8.79 1.14 18.57
N GLN A 14 -9.76 0.95 17.66
CA GLN A 14 -9.65 1.46 16.29
C GLN A 14 -9.61 3.00 16.25
N ARG A 15 -10.39 3.65 17.13
CA ARG A 15 -10.39 5.11 17.27
C ARG A 15 -9.10 5.60 17.92
N GLU A 16 -8.61 4.91 18.96
CA GLU A 16 -7.36 5.24 19.63
C GLU A 16 -6.15 5.14 18.70
N PHE A 17 -6.05 4.06 17.91
CA PHE A 17 -5.00 3.92 16.89
C PHE A 17 -5.14 4.95 15.77
N GLY A 18 -6.37 5.30 15.37
CA GLY A 18 -6.63 6.39 14.43
C GLY A 18 -6.10 7.75 14.92
N GLN A 19 -6.30 8.06 16.20
CA GLN A 19 -5.78 9.29 16.82
C GLN A 19 -4.24 9.28 16.87
N LEU A 20 -3.62 8.17 17.27
CA LEU A 20 -2.17 8.04 17.26
C LEU A 20 -1.60 8.21 15.85
N ALA A 21 -2.20 7.53 14.86
CA ALA A 21 -1.79 7.64 13.46
C ALA A 21 -1.90 9.08 12.94
N ARG A 22 -2.95 9.82 13.32
CA ARG A 22 -3.11 11.23 12.98
C ARG A 22 -1.99 12.10 13.56
N VAL A 23 -1.61 11.88 14.82
CA VAL A 23 -0.51 12.62 15.46
C VAL A 23 0.83 12.33 14.76
N LEU A 24 1.12 11.06 14.44
CA LEU A 24 2.33 10.66 13.74
C LEU A 24 2.41 11.19 12.31
N ALA A 25 1.31 11.11 11.56
CA ALA A 25 1.23 11.65 10.20
C ALA A 25 1.47 13.17 10.18
N ARG A 26 0.88 13.90 11.14
CA ARG A 26 1.13 15.33 11.31
C ARG A 26 2.60 15.60 11.64
N LEU A 27 3.20 14.83 12.54
CA LEU A 27 4.60 14.97 12.90
C LEU A 27 5.49 14.85 11.66
N ILE A 28 5.31 13.78 10.86
CA ILE A 28 6.07 13.53 9.62
C ILE A 28 5.91 14.72 8.65
N ALA A 29 4.67 15.16 8.42
CA ALA A 29 4.37 16.28 7.53
C ALA A 29 4.97 17.63 7.99
N THR A 30 5.39 17.75 9.26
CA THR A 30 6.02 18.97 9.80
C THR A 30 7.53 18.88 9.95
N MET A 31 8.09 17.67 10.01
CA MET A 31 9.52 17.45 10.23
C MET A 31 10.34 17.52 8.94
N ASP A 32 9.74 17.12 7.82
CA ASP A 32 10.41 17.09 6.52
C ASP A 32 9.76 18.06 5.54
N SER A 33 10.58 18.69 4.70
CA SER A 33 10.11 19.44 3.53
C SER A 33 9.51 18.53 2.45
N ASP A 34 9.86 17.24 2.45
CA ASP A 34 9.29 16.23 1.55
C ASP A 34 8.91 14.94 2.31
N PRO A 35 7.69 14.85 2.85
CA PRO A 35 7.25 13.65 3.58
C PRO A 35 6.99 12.45 2.66
N VAL A 36 6.99 12.61 1.33
CA VAL A 36 6.57 11.58 0.38
C VAL A 36 7.60 10.45 0.30
N GLY A 37 8.87 10.77 0.10
CA GLY A 37 9.95 9.78 -0.05
C GLY A 37 10.05 8.80 1.13
N PRO A 38 10.22 9.28 2.37
CA PRO A 38 10.25 8.43 3.55
C PRO A 38 8.97 7.61 3.76
N SER A 39 7.80 8.17 3.40
CA SER A 39 6.53 7.47 3.49
C SER A 39 6.43 6.30 2.50
N ILE A 40 6.91 6.50 1.26
CA ILE A 40 7.01 5.42 0.27
C ILE A 40 7.94 4.32 0.79
N GLU A 41 9.10 4.68 1.36
CA GLU A 41 10.06 3.69 1.87
C GLU A 41 9.48 2.90 3.04
N ALA A 42 8.80 3.57 3.98
CA ALA A 42 8.12 2.90 5.09
C ALA A 42 7.05 1.92 4.59
N GLY A 43 6.27 2.32 3.59
CA GLY A 43 5.30 1.45 2.93
C GLY A 43 5.97 0.24 2.26
N ARG A 44 7.05 0.48 1.50
CA ARG A 44 7.80 -0.58 0.80
C ARG A 44 8.35 -1.62 1.76
N ALA A 45 8.97 -1.18 2.86
CA ALA A 45 9.47 -2.08 3.90
C ALA A 45 8.35 -2.95 4.49
N TRP A 46 7.19 -2.36 4.77
CA TRP A 46 6.02 -3.10 5.25
C TRP A 46 5.48 -4.09 4.21
N GLY A 47 5.46 -3.71 2.93
CA GLY A 47 5.06 -4.61 1.84
C GLY A 47 5.96 -5.83 1.73
N LEU A 48 7.28 -5.63 1.79
CA LEU A 48 8.26 -6.72 1.77
C LEU A 48 8.05 -7.70 2.94
N GLU A 49 7.80 -7.18 4.14
CA GLU A 49 7.49 -8.00 5.32
C GLU A 49 6.22 -8.84 5.12
N LEU A 50 5.15 -8.24 4.60
CA LEU A 50 3.89 -8.97 4.35
C LEU A 50 4.02 -10.04 3.25
N SER A 51 4.94 -9.89 2.31
CA SER A 51 5.21 -10.88 1.26
C SER A 51 6.23 -11.94 1.64
N SER A 52 6.86 -11.88 2.82
CA SER A 52 8.02 -12.73 3.14
C SER A 52 7.76 -14.23 3.07
N ASP A 53 6.52 -14.64 3.35
CA ASP A 53 6.11 -16.04 3.38
C ASP A 53 5.41 -16.48 2.07
N SER A 54 5.30 -15.58 1.09
CA SER A 54 4.69 -15.84 -0.20
C SER A 54 5.71 -16.46 -1.17
N SER A 55 5.22 -17.29 -2.10
CA SER A 55 6.02 -17.77 -3.23
C SER A 55 6.17 -16.69 -4.30
N GLU A 56 7.27 -16.74 -5.05
CA GLU A 56 7.47 -15.92 -6.25
C GLU A 56 6.32 -16.09 -7.25
N ALA A 57 5.86 -14.98 -7.83
CA ALA A 57 4.80 -14.96 -8.82
C ALA A 57 5.31 -15.48 -10.17
N GLN A 58 4.59 -16.44 -10.77
CA GLN A 58 5.01 -17.05 -12.03
C GLN A 58 4.52 -16.27 -13.26
N SER A 59 3.53 -15.39 -13.07
CA SER A 59 2.98 -14.52 -14.11
C SER A 59 2.51 -13.17 -13.56
N PRO A 60 2.24 -12.17 -14.44
CA PRO A 60 1.56 -10.93 -14.06
C PRO A 60 0.24 -11.15 -13.31
N GLU A 61 -0.56 -12.12 -13.75
CA GLU A 61 -1.84 -12.46 -13.16
C GLU A 61 -1.68 -13.03 -11.75
N ASP A 62 -0.75 -13.99 -11.57
CA ASP A 62 -0.45 -14.57 -10.25
C ASP A 62 0.02 -13.50 -9.25
N ALA A 63 0.86 -12.56 -9.70
CA ALA A 63 1.33 -11.45 -8.87
C ALA A 63 0.19 -10.54 -8.43
N VAL A 64 -0.76 -10.27 -9.32
CA VAL A 64 -1.91 -9.38 -9.06
C VAL A 64 -2.92 -10.07 -8.14
N ASP A 65 -3.13 -11.37 -8.32
CA ASP A 65 -3.97 -12.17 -7.43
C ASP A 65 -3.39 -12.21 -6.01
N ALA A 66 -2.09 -12.47 -5.86
CA ALA A 66 -1.41 -12.43 -4.56
C ALA A 66 -1.46 -11.03 -3.92
N LEU A 67 -1.17 -9.98 -4.70
CA LEU A 67 -1.26 -8.59 -4.25
C LEU A 67 -2.66 -8.25 -3.74
N THR A 68 -3.71 -8.58 -4.50
CA THR A 68 -5.08 -8.27 -4.12
C THR A 68 -5.56 -9.08 -2.92
N GLN A 69 -5.14 -10.34 -2.81
CA GLN A 69 -5.42 -11.15 -1.62
C GLN A 69 -4.82 -10.53 -0.35
N ILE A 70 -3.57 -10.09 -0.38
CA ILE A 70 -2.91 -9.48 0.79
C ILE A 70 -3.55 -8.12 1.13
N LEU A 71 -3.83 -7.29 0.13
CA LEU A 71 -4.50 -6.00 0.32
C LEU A 71 -5.92 -6.16 0.91
N ASP A 72 -6.65 -7.21 0.52
CA ASP A 72 -7.97 -7.51 1.08
C ASP A 72 -7.87 -7.91 2.57
N GLN A 73 -6.90 -8.74 2.93
CA GLN A 73 -6.67 -9.18 4.32
C GLN A 73 -6.40 -8.03 5.29
N ILE A 74 -5.72 -6.98 4.82
CA ILE A 74 -5.45 -5.77 5.61
C ILE A 74 -6.52 -4.67 5.40
N GLY A 75 -7.56 -4.97 4.61
CA GLY A 75 -8.80 -4.22 4.56
C GLY A 75 -8.91 -3.16 3.46
N PHE A 76 -8.15 -3.20 2.38
CA PHE A 76 -8.31 -2.24 1.28
C PHE A 76 -9.45 -2.58 0.29
N ALA A 77 -9.97 -3.82 0.34
CA ALA A 77 -11.03 -4.31 -0.55
C ALA A 77 -10.74 -4.00 -2.05
N PRO A 78 -9.66 -4.56 -2.62
CA PRO A 78 -9.28 -4.33 -4.01
C PRO A 78 -10.23 -5.00 -5.01
N GLU A 79 -10.44 -4.34 -6.14
CA GLU A 79 -11.08 -4.88 -7.33
C GLU A 79 -10.17 -4.70 -8.55
N VAL A 80 -9.91 -5.77 -9.29
CA VAL A 80 -9.13 -5.73 -10.52
C VAL A 80 -10.00 -5.29 -11.68
N SER A 81 -9.50 -4.36 -12.49
CA SER A 81 -10.11 -3.90 -13.73
C SER A 81 -9.04 -3.69 -14.79
N HIS A 82 -9.46 -3.59 -16.04
CA HIS A 82 -8.62 -3.10 -17.13
C HIS A 82 -9.18 -1.79 -17.65
N ASP A 83 -8.31 -0.88 -18.07
CA ASP A 83 -8.70 0.24 -18.90
C ASP A 83 -7.92 0.23 -20.22
N GLY A 84 -8.23 1.18 -21.11
CA GLY A 84 -7.55 1.27 -22.41
C GLY A 84 -6.05 1.56 -22.33
N GLN A 85 -5.46 1.71 -21.13
CA GLN A 85 -4.04 1.97 -20.88
C GLN A 85 -3.36 0.80 -20.14
N GLY A 86 -4.10 -0.13 -19.54
CA GLY A 86 -3.52 -1.31 -18.89
C GLY A 86 -4.33 -1.84 -17.70
N LEU A 87 -3.61 -2.51 -16.80
CA LEU A 87 -4.17 -3.12 -15.59
C LEU A 87 -4.39 -2.06 -14.50
N VAL A 88 -5.54 -2.14 -13.83
CA VAL A 88 -5.93 -1.22 -12.77
C VAL A 88 -6.40 -2.00 -11.55
N VAL A 89 -5.96 -1.59 -10.36
CA VAL A 89 -6.52 -2.08 -9.08
C VAL A 89 -7.25 -0.92 -8.40
N LEU A 90 -8.56 -1.08 -8.22
CA LEU A 90 -9.45 -0.14 -7.55
C LEU A 90 -9.63 -0.56 -6.09
N GLN A 91 -9.16 0.23 -5.15
CA GLN A 91 -9.44 0.01 -3.73
C GLN A 91 -10.82 0.58 -3.40
N ARG A 92 -11.73 -0.25 -2.91
CA ARG A 92 -13.08 0.18 -2.48
C ARG A 92 -13.11 0.69 -1.04
N HIS A 93 -12.05 0.44 -0.28
CA HIS A 93 -11.94 0.88 1.10
C HIS A 93 -10.52 1.37 1.40
N CYS A 94 -10.42 2.42 2.22
CA CYS A 94 -9.18 2.89 2.79
C CYS A 94 -9.30 2.70 4.30
N PRO A 95 -8.59 1.72 4.92
CA PRO A 95 -8.65 1.49 6.36
C PRO A 95 -8.14 2.69 7.19
N PHE A 96 -7.51 3.66 6.52
CA PHE A 96 -6.93 4.86 7.12
C PHE A 96 -7.60 6.16 6.65
N LEU A 97 -8.82 6.08 6.09
CA LEU A 97 -9.51 7.21 5.43
C LEU A 97 -9.53 8.49 6.28
N GLU A 98 -9.80 8.37 7.58
CA GLU A 98 -9.89 9.51 8.50
C GLU A 98 -8.57 10.31 8.59
N VAL A 99 -7.43 9.61 8.54
CA VAL A 99 -6.09 10.21 8.56
C VAL A 99 -5.70 10.69 7.17
N ALA A 100 -5.98 9.88 6.15
CA ALA A 100 -5.68 10.20 4.76
C ALA A 100 -6.36 11.50 4.31
N GLN A 101 -7.58 11.81 4.78
CA GLN A 101 -8.27 13.07 4.47
C GLN A 101 -7.45 14.32 4.86
N SER A 102 -6.62 14.24 5.90
CA SER A 102 -5.80 15.36 6.37
C SER A 102 -4.33 15.26 5.95
N HIS A 103 -3.85 14.05 5.63
CA HIS A 103 -2.42 13.75 5.39
C HIS A 103 -2.26 12.76 4.22
N GLN A 104 -2.73 13.13 3.02
CA GLN A 104 -2.67 12.28 1.82
C GLN A 104 -1.23 12.00 1.38
N ASP A 105 -0.38 13.01 1.42
CA ASP A 105 1.05 12.98 1.11
C ASP A 105 1.81 11.94 1.93
N VAL A 106 1.36 11.66 3.15
CA VAL A 106 1.90 10.59 4.00
C VAL A 106 1.17 9.28 3.74
N VAL A 107 -0.15 9.21 4.01
CA VAL A 107 -0.89 7.94 4.05
C VAL A 107 -0.98 7.27 2.68
N CYS A 108 -1.24 8.04 1.63
CA CYS A 108 -1.34 7.48 0.28
C CYS A 108 0.04 7.11 -0.27
N SER A 109 1.11 7.80 0.16
CA SER A 109 2.48 7.44 -0.17
C SER A 109 2.92 6.14 0.51
N VAL A 110 2.55 5.95 1.79
CA VAL A 110 2.71 4.64 2.46
C VAL A 110 1.99 3.54 1.69
N HIS A 111 0.75 3.78 1.25
CA HIS A 111 0.01 2.79 0.48
C HIS A 111 0.66 2.49 -0.89
N LEU A 112 1.18 3.49 -1.60
CA LEU A 112 1.94 3.28 -2.84
C LEU A 112 3.21 2.45 -2.57
N GLY A 113 3.94 2.79 -1.51
CA GLY A 113 5.10 2.03 -1.04
C GLY A 113 4.74 0.58 -0.76
N LEU A 114 3.65 0.35 -0.03
CA LEU A 114 3.15 -0.98 0.32
C LEU A 114 2.93 -1.85 -0.91
N MET A 115 2.19 -1.35 -1.91
CA MET A 115 1.94 -2.13 -3.13
C MET A 115 3.24 -2.43 -3.89
N ARG A 116 4.20 -1.49 -3.90
CA ARG A 116 5.51 -1.70 -4.52
C ARG A 116 6.35 -2.75 -3.78
N GLY A 117 6.38 -2.69 -2.45
CA GLY A 117 7.09 -3.66 -1.61
C GLY A 117 6.51 -5.07 -1.74
N LEU A 118 5.18 -5.19 -1.81
CA LEU A 118 4.51 -6.47 -2.05
C LEU A 118 4.91 -7.07 -3.40
N LEU A 119 4.84 -6.29 -4.49
CA LEU A 119 5.23 -6.77 -5.82
C LEU A 119 6.72 -7.12 -5.89
N GLU A 120 7.57 -6.37 -5.19
CA GLU A 120 9.00 -6.68 -5.11
C GLU A 120 9.28 -7.99 -4.36
N GLY A 121 8.66 -8.22 -3.20
CA GLY A 121 8.86 -9.46 -2.45
C GLY A 121 8.29 -10.69 -3.15
N LEU A 122 7.35 -10.50 -4.08
CA LEU A 122 6.82 -11.55 -4.96
C LEU A 122 7.67 -11.79 -6.23
N ASP A 123 8.78 -11.06 -6.44
CA ASP A 123 9.52 -11.00 -7.71
C ASP A 123 8.59 -10.80 -8.93
N ALA A 124 7.59 -9.93 -8.76
CA ALA A 124 6.49 -9.82 -9.69
C ALA A 124 6.94 -9.24 -11.05
N PRO A 125 6.49 -9.80 -12.19
CA PRO A 125 6.75 -9.26 -13.53
C PRO A 125 5.86 -8.04 -13.87
N VAL A 126 5.40 -7.29 -12.87
CA VAL A 126 4.55 -6.09 -12.98
C VAL A 126 4.96 -5.06 -11.94
N ALA A 127 4.72 -3.78 -12.23
CA ALA A 127 5.00 -2.68 -11.30
C ALA A 127 3.81 -1.74 -11.14
N VAL A 128 3.73 -1.08 -9.98
CA VAL A 128 2.79 0.03 -9.75
C VAL A 128 3.37 1.34 -10.26
N ASP A 129 2.82 1.85 -11.36
CA ASP A 129 3.23 3.12 -11.96
C ASP A 129 2.79 4.30 -11.11
N ARG A 130 1.52 4.27 -10.68
CA ARG A 130 0.88 5.40 -10.01
C ARG A 130 -0.26 4.91 -9.12
N LEU A 131 -0.39 5.55 -7.96
CA LEU A 131 -1.57 5.50 -7.13
C LEU A 131 -2.26 6.87 -7.19
N THR A 132 -3.55 6.89 -7.55
CA THR A 132 -4.40 8.08 -7.52
C THR A 132 -5.26 8.02 -6.26
N PRO A 133 -5.01 8.89 -5.27
CA PRO A 133 -5.82 8.96 -4.05
C PRO A 133 -7.28 9.32 -4.35
N PHE A 134 -8.22 8.75 -3.60
CA PHE A 134 -9.65 9.13 -3.62
C PHE A 134 -10.29 9.13 -5.02
N ALA A 135 -9.80 8.25 -5.91
CA ALA A 135 -10.41 8.01 -7.21
C ALA A 135 -11.79 7.34 -7.10
N THR A 136 -12.12 6.80 -5.93
CA THR A 136 -13.47 6.37 -5.53
C THR A 136 -13.84 7.09 -4.22
N PRO A 137 -15.12 7.13 -3.81
CA PRO A 137 -15.53 7.81 -2.58
C PRO A 137 -14.78 7.36 -1.33
N ASN A 138 -14.32 6.10 -1.30
CA ASN A 138 -13.73 5.47 -0.13
C ASN A 138 -12.32 4.93 -0.36
N GLY A 139 -11.69 5.14 -1.53
CA GLY A 139 -10.41 4.50 -1.82
C GLY A 139 -9.71 5.02 -3.07
N CYS A 140 -8.71 4.27 -3.52
CA CYS A 140 -7.69 4.73 -4.47
C CYS A 140 -7.73 3.92 -5.77
N ARG A 141 -7.11 4.45 -6.83
CA ARG A 141 -6.89 3.75 -8.10
C ARG A 141 -5.40 3.57 -8.35
N ALA A 142 -4.92 2.34 -8.42
CA ALA A 142 -3.56 2.01 -8.82
C ALA A 142 -3.52 1.59 -10.29
N SER A 143 -2.61 2.17 -11.08
CA SER A 143 -2.31 1.69 -12.44
C SER A 143 -1.03 0.86 -12.41
N LEU A 144 -1.08 -0.30 -13.05
CA LEU A 144 0.02 -1.25 -13.12
C LEU A 144 0.41 -1.49 -14.57
N SER A 145 1.71 -1.68 -14.79
CA SER A 145 2.28 -2.04 -16.08
C SER A 145 3.19 -3.27 -15.96
N PRO A 146 3.28 -4.12 -16.99
CA PRO A 146 4.27 -5.18 -17.03
C PRO A 146 5.69 -4.61 -16.95
N LEU A 147 6.56 -5.28 -16.21
CA LEU A 147 7.98 -4.98 -16.26
C LEU A 147 8.53 -5.44 -17.61
N THR A 148 8.89 -4.49 -18.48
CA THR A 148 9.61 -4.79 -19.70
C THR A 148 10.98 -5.33 -19.30
N LYS A 149 11.22 -6.65 -19.43
CA LYS A 149 12.58 -7.17 -19.34
C LYS A 149 13.42 -6.47 -20.43
N PRO A 150 14.58 -5.87 -20.13
CA PRO A 150 15.46 -5.38 -21.19
C PRO A 150 15.77 -6.57 -22.11
N SER A 151 15.52 -6.43 -23.42
CA SER A 151 15.80 -7.49 -24.37
C SER A 151 17.28 -7.85 -24.25
N GLU A 152 17.57 -9.13 -24.04
CA GLU A 152 18.91 -9.68 -24.22
C GLU A 152 19.32 -9.36 -25.67
N VAL A 153 20.11 -8.30 -25.85
CA VAL A 153 20.68 -7.96 -27.14
C VAL A 153 21.65 -9.10 -27.45
N ALA A 154 21.23 -9.99 -28.34
CA ALA A 154 22.08 -11.02 -28.92
C ALA A 154 23.38 -10.36 -29.43
N GLN A 155 24.50 -10.78 -28.85
CA GLN A 155 25.83 -10.66 -29.44
C GLN A 155 26.27 -12.05 -29.90
#